data_AF-A0A7W8USC7-F1
#
_entry.id   AF-A0A7W8USC7-F1
#
_cell.length_a   1.000
_cell.length_b   1.000
_cell.length_c   1.000
_cell.angle_alpha   90.00
_cell.angle_beta   90.00
_cell.angle_gamma   90.00
#
_symmetry.space_group_name_H-M   'P 1'
#
loop_
_entity.id
_entity.type
_entity.pdbx_description
1 polymer ?
#
loop_
_entity_poly.entity_id
_entity_poly.type
_entity_poly.pdbx_seq_one_letter_code
_entity_poly.pdbx_strand_id
1 'polypeptide(L)'
;MYAARGFTWIPLTHTLILGLRLDTKFSTGDIPFYAQPYVDLRGVQKGRYQDRNALAAEAELRWDVTPRWSLLGFSGVGKAYGRLQSFSQAQNVQSVGAGFRYLIARKLGVSIGIDVAHSKDQNAFYIQVGSAWR
;
A
#
# COMPACT_ATOMS: atom_id res chain seq x y z
N MET A 1 7.65 3.53 -19.46
CA MET A 1 6.81 3.09 -18.33
C MET A 1 6.07 4.31 -17.83
N TYR A 2 4.75 4.23 -17.71
CA TYR A 2 3.91 5.29 -17.18
C TYR A 2 3.40 4.87 -15.81
N ALA A 3 3.39 5.78 -14.84
CA ALA A 3 2.88 5.52 -13.50
C ALA A 3 2.06 6.70 -13.03
N ALA A 4 0.91 6.42 -12.43
CA ALA A 4 0.09 7.41 -11.75
C ALA A 4 -0.20 6.90 -10.34
N ARG A 5 -0.02 7.78 -9.35
CA ARG A 5 -0.28 7.50 -7.95
C ARG A 5 -1.07 8.67 -7.37
N GLY A 6 -2.11 8.36 -6.63
CA GLY A 6 -2.89 9.32 -5.86
C GLY A 6 -3.13 8.77 -4.46
N PHE A 7 -3.08 9.64 -3.46
CA PHE A 7 -3.54 9.31 -2.12
C PHE A 7 -4.21 10.51 -1.47
N THR A 8 -5.10 10.23 -0.52
CA THR A 8 -5.81 11.25 0.25
C THR A 8 -5.99 10.80 1.70
N TRP A 9 -6.12 11.77 2.59
CA TRP A 9 -6.38 11.57 4.02
C TRP A 9 -7.64 12.34 4.39
N ILE A 10 -8.65 11.62 4.87
CA ILE A 10 -9.97 12.13 5.17
C ILE A 10 -10.18 12.00 6.68
N PRO A 11 -10.23 13.11 7.45
CA PRO A 11 -10.58 13.05 8.86
C PRO A 11 -12.06 12.66 8.97
N LEU A 12 -12.33 11.49 9.54
CA LEU A 12 -13.70 11.04 9.82
C LEU A 12 -14.19 11.62 11.15
N THR A 13 -13.29 11.75 12.13
CA THR A 13 -13.51 12.42 13.42
C THR A 13 -12.24 13.16 13.85
N HIS A 14 -12.24 13.77 15.04
CA HIS A 14 -11.03 14.39 15.62
C HIS A 14 -9.89 13.40 15.91
N THR A 15 -10.17 12.10 15.97
CA THR A 15 -9.18 11.05 16.29
C THR A 15 -9.11 9.95 15.24
N LEU A 16 -10.05 9.89 14.29
CA LEU A 16 -10.12 8.86 13.27
C LEU A 16 -9.88 9.44 11.88
N ILE A 17 -8.90 8.90 11.18
CA ILE A 17 -8.46 9.36 9.86
C ILE A 17 -8.47 8.18 8.89
N LEU A 18 -9.16 8.35 7.77
CA LEU A 18 -9.16 7.39 6.68
C LEU A 18 -8.18 7.83 5.60
N GLY A 19 -7.15 7.03 5.36
CA GLY A 19 -6.29 7.12 4.20
C GLY A 19 -6.82 6.26 3.06
N LEU A 20 -6.76 6.79 1.83
CA LEU A 20 -6.99 6.02 0.61
C LEU A 20 -5.82 6.25 -0.35
N ARG A 21 -5.32 5.17 -0.98
CA ARG A 21 -4.28 5.19 -1.99
C ARG A 21 -4.71 4.41 -3.22
N LEU A 22 -4.39 4.94 -4.40
CA LEU A 22 -4.49 4.28 -5.69
C LEU A 22 -3.16 4.42 -6.44
N ASP A 23 -2.64 3.31 -6.95
CA ASP A 23 -1.41 3.23 -7.75
C ASP A 23 -1.72 2.46 -9.03
N THR A 24 -1.33 3.02 -10.17
CA THR A 24 -1.45 2.36 -11.47
C THR A 24 -0.19 2.55 -12.29
N LYS A 25 0.27 1.48 -12.91
CA LYS A 25 1.51 1.43 -13.69
C LYS A 25 1.22 0.72 -15.01
N PHE A 26 1.67 1.32 -16.10
CA PHE A 26 1.50 0.83 -17.46
C PHE A 26 2.86 0.77 -18.17
N SER A 27 3.01 -0.20 -19.04
CA SER A 27 4.18 -0.32 -19.89
C SER A 27 3.80 -0.64 -21.32
N THR A 28 4.67 -0.22 -22.25
CA THR A 28 4.49 -0.40 -23.68
C THR A 28 5.81 -0.87 -24.27
N GLY A 29 5.74 -1.69 -25.32
CA GLY A 29 6.91 -2.34 -25.94
C GLY A 29 7.41 -3.56 -25.16
N ASP A 30 8.60 -4.02 -25.55
CA ASP A 30 9.27 -5.18 -24.95
C ASP A 30 10.18 -4.72 -23.81
N ILE A 31 9.58 -4.58 -22.63
CA ILE A 31 10.33 -4.33 -21.40
C ILE A 31 10.79 -5.64 -20.73
N PRO A 32 12.03 -5.68 -20.23
CA PRO A 32 12.57 -6.84 -19.53
C PRO A 32 11.84 -7.09 -18.20
N PHE A 33 11.86 -8.34 -17.72
CA PHE A 33 11.06 -8.77 -16.55
C PHE A 33 11.32 -7.95 -15.28
N TYR A 34 12.56 -7.51 -15.06
CA TYR A 34 12.94 -6.70 -13.88
C TYR A 34 12.38 -5.28 -13.92
N ALA A 35 11.96 -4.80 -15.10
CA ALA A 35 11.34 -3.48 -15.29
C ALA A 35 9.81 -3.56 -15.45
N GLN A 36 9.21 -4.76 -15.30
CA GLN A 36 7.77 -4.92 -15.42
C GLN A 36 7.02 -4.30 -14.24
N PRO A 37 5.90 -3.61 -14.51
CA PRO A 37 4.94 -3.24 -13.48
C PRO A 37 4.56 -4.43 -12.59
N TYR A 38 4.38 -4.15 -11.30
CA TYR A 38 3.96 -5.13 -10.31
C TYR A 38 2.95 -4.54 -9.33
N VAL A 39 2.18 -5.42 -8.69
CA VAL A 39 1.27 -5.05 -7.60
C VAL A 39 2.08 -4.57 -6.40
N ASP A 40 1.91 -3.29 -6.05
CA ASP A 40 2.62 -2.61 -4.96
C ASP A 40 1.66 -2.40 -3.77
N LEU A 41 1.64 -3.38 -2.88
CA LEU A 41 0.84 -3.39 -1.65
C LEU A 41 1.72 -3.80 -0.47
N ARG A 42 1.44 -3.25 0.73
CA ARG A 42 2.02 -3.79 1.96
C ARG A 42 1.62 -5.26 2.10
N GLY A 43 2.50 -6.09 2.66
CA GLY A 43 2.28 -7.54 2.79
C GLY A 43 2.54 -8.37 1.51
N VAL A 44 2.62 -7.73 0.35
CA VAL A 44 2.89 -8.41 -0.93
C VAL A 44 4.38 -8.32 -1.26
N GLN A 45 5.02 -9.46 -1.54
CA GLN A 45 6.41 -9.46 -2.01
C GLN A 45 6.56 -8.72 -3.33
N LYS A 46 7.51 -7.79 -3.39
CA LYS A 46 7.80 -6.99 -4.59
C LYS A 46 8.16 -7.91 -5.76
N GLY A 47 7.57 -7.61 -6.91
CA GLY A 47 7.79 -8.37 -8.15
C GLY A 47 7.12 -9.75 -8.20
N ARG A 48 6.43 -10.21 -7.14
CA ARG A 48 5.74 -11.51 -7.14
C ARG A 48 4.60 -11.57 -8.15
N TYR A 49 3.87 -10.47 -8.32
CA TYR A 49 2.77 -10.33 -9.27
C TYR A 49 3.10 -9.24 -10.27
N GLN A 50 3.59 -9.65 -11.45
CA GLN A 50 4.09 -8.78 -12.52
C GLN A 50 3.36 -9.04 -13.83
N ASP A 51 3.09 -7.96 -14.57
CA ASP A 51 2.61 -8.01 -15.95
C ASP A 51 2.82 -6.64 -16.62
N ARG A 52 2.36 -6.47 -17.86
CA ARG A 52 2.46 -5.23 -18.64
C ARG A 52 1.81 -4.05 -17.92
N ASN A 53 0.73 -4.27 -17.17
CA ASN A 53 0.05 -3.27 -16.38
C ASN A 53 -0.14 -3.78 -14.94
N ALA A 54 -0.14 -2.87 -13.98
CA ALA A 54 -0.45 -3.15 -12.59
C ALA A 54 -1.36 -2.07 -12.02
N LEU A 55 -2.28 -2.49 -11.16
CA LEU A 55 -3.18 -1.63 -10.40
C LEU A 55 -3.16 -2.09 -8.95
N ALA A 56 -3.11 -1.15 -8.02
CA ALA A 56 -3.20 -1.41 -6.59
C ALA A 56 -3.99 -0.29 -5.90
N ALA A 57 -4.90 -0.67 -5.02
CA ALA A 57 -5.63 0.22 -4.15
C ALA A 57 -5.41 -0.21 -2.70
N GLU A 58 -5.25 0.75 -1.80
CA GLU A 58 -5.04 0.50 -0.37
C GLU A 58 -5.88 1.48 0.45
N ALA A 59 -6.55 0.98 1.47
CA ALA A 59 -7.26 1.76 2.46
C ALA A 59 -6.58 1.58 3.81
N GLU A 60 -6.37 2.67 4.54
CA GLU A 60 -5.80 2.67 5.87
C GLU A 60 -6.73 3.45 6.81
N LEU A 61 -7.12 2.84 7.92
CA LEU A 61 -7.84 3.51 8.99
C LEU A 61 -6.87 3.72 10.14
N ARG A 62 -6.60 4.99 10.47
CA ARG A 62 -5.76 5.39 11.58
C ARG A 62 -6.63 5.94 12.71
N TRP A 63 -6.39 5.44 13.92
CA TRP A 63 -7.00 5.93 15.15
C TRP A 63 -5.94 6.50 16.10
N ASP A 64 -6.01 7.79 16.37
CA ASP A 64 -5.19 8.49 17.35
C ASP A 64 -5.74 8.26 18.76
N VAL A 65 -5.29 7.15 19.38
CA VAL A 65 -5.68 6.75 20.74
C VAL A 65 -5.24 7.78 21.77
N THR A 66 -4.06 8.37 21.59
CA THR A 66 -3.57 9.49 22.40
C THR A 66 -2.86 10.51 21.50
N PRO A 67 -2.54 11.72 21.97
CA PRO A 67 -1.79 12.70 21.18
C PRO A 67 -0.41 12.24 20.68
N ARG A 68 0.09 11.09 21.16
CA ARG A 68 1.38 10.51 20.75
C ARG A 68 1.28 9.10 20.18
N TRP A 69 0.17 8.40 20.38
CA TRP A 69 0.01 7.01 19.99
C TRP A 69 -1.16 6.86 19.04
N SER A 70 -0.89 6.24 17.91
CA SER A 70 -1.90 5.90 16.91
C SER A 70 -1.86 4.41 16.61
N LEU A 71 -3.03 3.82 16.42
CA LEU A 71 -3.18 2.49 15.85
C LEU A 71 -3.63 2.65 14.41
N LEU A 72 -3.26 1.69 13.55
CA LEU A 72 -3.72 1.66 12.18
C LEU A 72 -4.08 0.24 11.76
N GLY A 73 -5.15 0.12 10.99
CA GLY A 73 -5.53 -1.07 10.27
C GLY A 73 -5.62 -0.74 8.79
N PHE A 74 -5.09 -1.60 7.93
CA PHE A 74 -5.11 -1.37 6.50
C PHE A 74 -5.44 -2.63 5.73
N SER A 75 -5.99 -2.44 4.54
CA SER A 75 -6.27 -3.49 3.59
C SER A 75 -6.04 -2.97 2.18
N GLY A 76 -5.62 -3.84 1.28
CA GLY A 76 -5.35 -3.49 -0.09
C GLY A 76 -5.71 -4.59 -1.05
N VAL A 77 -6.04 -4.19 -2.27
CA VAL A 77 -6.33 -5.07 -3.39
C VAL A 77 -5.57 -4.62 -4.62
N GLY A 78 -5.06 -5.55 -5.40
CA GLY A 78 -4.31 -5.24 -6.60
C GLY A 78 -4.35 -6.35 -7.62
N LYS A 79 -3.96 -6.00 -8.84
CA LYS A 79 -4.00 -6.88 -10.00
C LYS A 79 -2.90 -6.51 -10.99
N ALA A 80 -2.20 -7.50 -11.50
CA ALA A 80 -1.29 -7.36 -12.65
C ALA A 80 -1.92 -8.02 -13.87
N TYR A 81 -1.94 -7.34 -15.01
CA TYR A 81 -2.63 -7.77 -16.23
C TYR A 81 -2.00 -7.21 -17.52
N GLY A 82 -2.37 -7.74 -18.68
CA GLY A 82 -2.15 -7.13 -19.99
C GLY A 82 -1.38 -7.97 -21.00
N ARG A 83 -0.36 -8.74 -20.59
CA ARG A 83 0.39 -9.65 -21.49
C ARG A 83 0.00 -11.10 -21.27
N LEU A 84 -0.04 -11.54 -20.02
CA LEU A 84 -0.35 -12.94 -19.69
C LEU A 84 -1.84 -13.18 -19.61
N GLN A 85 -2.56 -12.28 -18.95
CA GLN A 85 -4.01 -12.36 -18.78
C GLN A 85 -4.69 -11.00 -18.96
N SER A 86 -5.93 -11.04 -19.44
CA SER A 86 -6.80 -9.86 -19.46
C SER A 86 -7.18 -9.44 -18.03
N PHE A 87 -7.66 -8.21 -17.85
CA PHE A 87 -8.03 -7.68 -16.54
C PHE A 87 -9.09 -8.53 -15.81
N SER A 88 -10.05 -9.12 -16.54
CA SER A 88 -11.10 -9.96 -15.96
C SER A 88 -10.57 -11.31 -15.47
N GLN A 89 -9.54 -11.85 -16.12
CA GLN A 89 -8.97 -13.17 -15.81
C GLN A 89 -7.87 -13.10 -14.75
N ALA A 90 -7.10 -12.02 -14.73
CA ALA A 90 -5.97 -11.87 -13.83
C ALA A 90 -6.39 -11.99 -12.35
N GLN A 91 -5.58 -12.71 -11.58
CA GLN A 91 -5.86 -12.98 -10.16
C GLN A 91 -5.93 -11.71 -9.32
N ASN A 92 -6.85 -11.68 -8.36
CA ASN A 92 -6.91 -10.63 -7.35
C ASN A 92 -5.88 -10.92 -6.26
N VAL A 93 -4.97 -9.98 -6.04
CA VAL A 93 -4.04 -9.98 -4.91
C VAL A 93 -4.66 -9.14 -3.81
N GLN A 94 -4.73 -9.68 -2.60
CA GLN A 94 -5.29 -8.99 -1.44
C GLN A 94 -4.27 -8.99 -0.31
N SER A 95 -4.23 -7.93 0.47
CA SER A 95 -3.45 -7.88 1.70
C SER A 95 -4.23 -7.18 2.80
N VAL A 96 -3.98 -7.59 4.03
CA VAL A 96 -4.48 -6.95 5.25
C VAL A 96 -3.33 -6.78 6.22
N GLY A 97 -3.37 -5.75 7.04
CA GLY A 97 -2.38 -5.55 8.08
C GLY A 97 -2.83 -4.59 9.15
N ALA A 98 -2.02 -4.53 10.20
CA ALA A 98 -2.22 -3.64 11.31
C ALA A 98 -0.87 -3.15 11.82
N GLY A 99 -0.89 -2.01 12.48
CA GLY A 99 0.32 -1.41 13.02
C GLY A 99 0.02 -0.39 14.10
N PHE A 100 1.09 0.14 14.67
CA PHE A 100 1.02 1.27 15.57
C PHE A 100 2.04 2.32 15.17
N ARG A 101 1.82 3.56 15.63
CA ARG A 101 2.68 4.71 15.40
C ARG A 101 2.85 5.47 16.69
N TYR A 102 4.07 5.92 16.93
CA TYR A 102 4.46 6.80 18.01
C TYR A 102 4.99 8.12 17.45
N LEU A 103 4.41 9.24 17.88
CA LEU A 103 4.79 10.58 17.45
C LEU A 103 6.08 11.02 18.17
N ILE A 104 7.23 10.77 17.53
CA ILE A 104 8.55 11.04 18.12
C ILE A 104 8.91 12.54 18.10
N ALA A 105 8.57 13.26 17.02
CA ALA A 105 8.85 14.69 16.90
C ALA A 105 7.56 15.48 16.68
N ARG A 106 6.89 15.86 17.79
CA ARG A 106 5.57 16.54 17.76
C ARG A 106 5.54 17.80 16.92
N LYS A 107 6.58 18.65 17.02
CA LYS A 107 6.66 19.92 16.27
C LYS A 107 6.80 19.71 14.76
N LEU A 108 7.24 18.53 14.34
CA LEU A 108 7.48 18.17 12.93
C LEU A 108 6.44 17.18 12.39
N GLY A 109 5.51 16.70 13.22
CA GLY A 109 4.55 15.67 12.82
C GLY A 109 5.16 14.30 12.51
N VAL A 110 6.41 14.04 12.88
CA VAL A 110 7.11 12.79 12.52
C VAL A 110 6.75 11.68 13.49
N SER A 111 6.24 10.58 12.96
CA SER A 111 5.97 9.35 13.69
C SER A 111 6.93 8.23 13.29
N ILE A 112 7.14 7.28 14.19
CA ILE A 112 7.80 6.01 13.93
C ILE A 112 6.87 4.89 14.37
N GLY A 113 6.92 3.74 13.71
CA GLY A 113 6.14 2.61 14.17
C GLY A 113 6.40 1.34 13.41
N ILE A 114 5.58 0.34 13.75
CA ILE A 114 5.69 -1.01 13.25
C ILE A 114 4.39 -1.39 12.57
N ASP A 115 4.50 -2.00 11.39
CA ASP A 115 3.37 -2.63 10.68
C ASP A 115 3.65 -4.12 10.48
N VAL A 116 2.60 -4.91 10.66
CA VAL A 116 2.56 -6.31 10.25
C VAL A 116 1.48 -6.44 9.20
N ALA A 117 1.84 -7.04 8.06
CA ALA A 117 0.91 -7.26 6.95
C ALA A 117 0.95 -8.73 6.52
N HIS A 118 -0.17 -9.21 6.03
CA HIS A 118 -0.35 -10.56 5.51
C HIS A 118 -0.94 -10.52 4.10
N SER A 119 -0.43 -11.36 3.20
CA SER A 119 -0.97 -11.58 1.86
C SER A 119 -0.63 -12.97 1.35
N LYS A 120 -1.64 -13.74 0.91
CA LYS A 120 -1.52 -15.03 0.19
C LYS A 120 -0.27 -15.83 0.61
N ASP A 121 -0.29 -16.22 1.90
CA ASP A 121 0.70 -17.06 2.60
C ASP A 121 2.04 -16.37 2.97
N GLN A 122 2.13 -15.05 2.88
CA GLN A 122 3.30 -14.28 3.28
C GLN A 122 2.97 -13.29 4.38
N ASN A 123 3.84 -13.24 5.38
CA ASN A 123 3.85 -12.21 6.41
C ASN A 123 5.00 -11.24 6.13
N ALA A 124 4.73 -9.95 6.25
CA ALA A 124 5.73 -8.91 6.15
C ALA A 124 5.70 -8.04 7.40
N PHE A 125 6.90 -7.72 7.88
CA PHE A 125 7.13 -6.83 9.01
C PHE A 125 7.84 -5.58 8.51
N TYR A 126 7.34 -4.41 8.90
CA TYR A 126 7.89 -3.12 8.49
C TYR A 126 8.18 -2.24 9.70
N ILE A 127 9.30 -1.54 9.65
CA ILE A 127 9.56 -0.38 10.49
C ILE A 127 9.33 0.85 9.62
N GLN A 128 8.35 1.66 9.99
CA GLN A 128 7.92 2.82 9.21
C GLN A 128 8.29 4.11 9.95
N VAL A 129 8.88 5.06 9.22
CA VAL A 129 9.06 6.44 9.67
C VAL A 129 8.21 7.34 8.78
N GLY A 130 7.39 8.19 9.41
CA GLY A 130 6.42 9.04 8.75
C GLY A 130 5.25 8.25 8.13
N SER A 131 4.77 8.74 6.98
CA SER A 131 3.74 8.06 6.20
C SER A 131 4.31 6.87 5.43
N ALA A 132 3.50 5.81 5.30
CA ALA A 132 3.80 4.69 4.42
C ALA A 132 3.69 5.06 2.93
N TRP A 133 3.05 6.20 2.63
CA TRP A 133 2.81 6.67 1.26
C TRP A 133 3.69 7.89 0.95
N ARG A 134 4.30 7.86 -0.24
CA ARG A 134 5.15 8.91 -0.81
C ARG A 134 4.70 9.18 -2.23
#